data_AF-G0HJP0-F1
#
_entry.id   AF-G0HJP0-F1
#
_cell.length_a   1.000
_cell.length_b   1.000
_cell.length_c   1.000
_cell.angle_alpha   90.00
_cell.angle_beta   90.00
_cell.angle_gamma   90.00
#
_symmetry.space_group_name_H-M   'P 1'
#
loop_
_entity.id
_entity.type
_entity.pdbx_description
1 polymer ?
#
loop_
_entity_poly.entity_id
_entity_poly.type
_entity_poly.pdbx_seq_one_letter_code
_entity_poly.pdbx_strand_id
1 'polypeptide(L)'
;MRVFVRDYLLPWVFIIVFWLVLWFIIPPVREHLNAMNIFAIFLLLIPFLLVALHFVGKTLERYGYSREDIKRLSEIIEKTHGRLYLPKEVFNIVGDALIFWGLFAWVLLATGDPIMGLLSGVAMFAEIFAFFVLLISMFIWVIIFPHSLYRLFTGREPSRDFLIEVPIKQNLIYTAILVAVRLIALHSGYPSGDDFVGELMAFGRKTELVSLLLELSGLNFLFGITGLYGPRKSRKLTALALTVIVILQLWVAWRIVFG
;
A
#
# COMPACT_ATOMS: atom_id res chain seq x y z
N MET A 1 -12.42 -13.77 28.64
CA MET A 1 -11.22 -13.17 28.02
C MET A 1 -10.17 -14.18 27.51
N ARG A 2 -10.29 -15.49 27.76
CA ARG A 2 -9.18 -16.44 27.53
C ARG A 2 -8.82 -16.59 26.04
N VAL A 3 -9.81 -16.52 25.15
CA VAL A 3 -9.65 -16.65 23.70
C VAL A 3 -9.02 -15.39 23.09
N PHE A 4 -9.49 -14.20 23.48
CA PHE A 4 -8.91 -12.92 23.02
C PHE A 4 -7.42 -12.81 23.37
N VAL A 5 -7.06 -13.16 24.61
CA VAL A 5 -5.66 -13.11 25.06
C VAL A 5 -4.79 -14.10 24.29
N ARG A 6 -5.23 -15.36 24.15
CA ARG A 6 -4.44 -16.41 23.54
C ARG A 6 -4.30 -16.25 22.02
N ASP A 7 -5.39 -15.91 21.34
CA ASP A 7 -5.45 -16.01 19.88
C ASP A 7 -5.26 -14.65 19.18
N TYR A 8 -5.24 -13.53 19.92
CA TYR A 8 -5.08 -12.18 19.36
C TYR A 8 -3.97 -11.40 20.05
N LEU A 9 -4.07 -11.21 21.37
CA LEU A 9 -3.10 -10.38 22.11
C LEU A 9 -1.71 -11.01 22.15
N LEU A 10 -1.62 -12.32 22.40
CA LEU A 10 -0.36 -13.05 22.45
C LEU A 10 0.37 -13.04 21.09
N PRO A 11 -0.29 -13.28 19.94
CA PRO A 11 0.34 -13.07 18.64
C PRO A 11 0.81 -11.63 18.40
N TRP A 12 0.04 -10.60 18.79
CA TRP A 12 0.49 -9.21 18.64
C TRP A 12 1.73 -8.90 19.49
N VAL A 13 1.76 -9.40 20.73
CA VAL A 13 2.95 -9.31 21.60
C VAL A 13 4.12 -10.06 20.96
N PHE A 14 3.87 -11.23 20.35
CA PHE A 14 4.90 -12.00 19.65
C PHE A 14 5.48 -11.23 18.46
N ILE A 15 4.67 -10.48 17.70
CA ILE A 15 5.16 -9.60 16.62
C ILE A 15 6.10 -8.52 17.18
N ILE A 16 5.73 -7.88 18.30
CA ILE A 16 6.57 -6.87 18.95
C ILE A 16 7.87 -7.49 19.45
N VAL A 17 7.80 -8.64 20.14
CA VAL A 17 8.98 -9.36 20.64
C VAL A 17 9.87 -9.81 19.49
N PHE A 18 9.29 -10.31 18.41
CA PHE A 18 10.02 -10.70 17.20
C PHE A 18 10.84 -9.55 16.63
N TRP A 19 10.23 -8.35 16.51
CA TRP A 19 10.95 -7.15 16.09
C TRP A 19 12.08 -6.77 17.04
N LEU A 20 11.82 -6.76 18.35
CA LEU A 20 12.85 -6.47 19.34
C LEU A 20 14.03 -7.43 19.23
N VAL A 21 13.76 -8.74 19.10
CA VAL A 21 14.80 -9.77 18.93
C VAL A 21 15.59 -9.55 17.65
N LEU A 22 14.93 -9.26 16.52
CA LEU A 22 15.61 -8.93 15.27
C LEU A 22 16.56 -7.74 15.43
N TRP A 23 16.14 -6.69 16.14
CA TRP A 23 16.97 -5.51 16.35
C TRP A 23 18.22 -5.78 17.18
N PHE A 24 18.15 -6.71 18.14
CA PHE A 24 19.33 -7.12 18.92
C PHE A 24 20.30 -8.02 18.13
N ILE A 25 19.80 -8.75 17.13
CA ILE A 25 20.62 -9.69 16.33
C ILE A 25 21.35 -8.95 15.19
N ILE A 26 20.71 -7.96 14.57
CA ILE A 26 21.24 -7.27 13.38
C ILE A 26 22.29 -6.22 13.82
N PRO A 27 23.59 -6.38 13.48
CA PRO A 27 24.66 -5.50 13.97
C PRO A 27 24.45 -3.99 13.74
N PRO A 28 24.10 -3.51 12.52
CA PRO A 28 23.92 -2.08 12.29
C PRO A 28 22.74 -1.49 13.07
N VAL A 29 21.77 -2.31 13.45
CA VAL A 29 20.61 -1.91 14.25
C VAL A 29 20.98 -1.87 15.73
N ARG A 30 21.72 -2.89 16.20
CA ARG A 30 22.18 -3.02 17.58
C ARG A 30 23.08 -1.86 18.01
N GLU A 31 23.95 -1.39 17.14
CA GLU A 31 24.87 -0.28 17.41
C GLU A 31 24.15 1.05 17.66
N HIS A 32 22.94 1.20 17.12
CA HIS A 32 22.12 2.41 17.24
C HIS A 32 20.99 2.28 18.28
N LEU A 33 20.95 1.21 19.07
CA LEU A 33 20.01 1.05 20.19
C LEU A 33 20.42 1.91 21.40
N ASN A 34 20.18 3.21 21.32
CA ASN A 34 20.31 4.12 22.45
C ASN A 34 18.93 4.52 23.02
N ALA A 35 18.91 5.14 24.21
CA ALA A 35 17.66 5.51 24.87
C ALA A 35 16.80 6.47 24.03
N MET A 36 17.42 7.34 23.23
CA MET A 36 16.71 8.29 22.37
C MET A 36 16.01 7.59 21.20
N ASN A 37 16.68 6.66 20.55
CA ASN A 37 16.12 5.87 19.44
C ASN A 37 15.03 4.92 19.93
N ILE A 38 15.21 4.31 21.10
CA ILE A 38 14.17 3.51 21.76
C ILE A 38 12.94 4.37 22.04
N PHE A 39 13.13 5.58 22.61
CA PHE A 39 12.03 6.51 22.84
C PHE A 39 11.32 6.90 21.54
N ALA A 40 12.06 7.20 20.47
CA ALA A 40 11.51 7.54 19.17
C ALA A 40 10.69 6.40 18.56
N ILE A 41 11.14 5.15 18.68
CA ILE A 41 10.41 3.95 18.21
C ILE A 41 9.08 3.77 18.94
N PHE A 42 9.07 3.94 20.26
CA PHE A 42 7.84 3.85 21.04
C PHE A 42 6.91 5.05 20.77
N LEU A 43 7.46 6.24 20.55
CA LEU A 43 6.68 7.40 20.13
C LEU A 43 6.04 7.14 18.76
N LEU A 44 6.77 6.50 17.84
CA LEU A 44 6.27 6.11 16.51
C LEU A 44 5.17 5.05 16.60
N LEU A 45 5.16 4.19 17.60
CA LEU A 45 4.10 3.20 17.79
C LEU A 45 2.72 3.86 17.97
N ILE A 46 2.66 5.04 18.60
CA ILE A 46 1.41 5.76 18.89
C ILE A 46 0.61 6.07 17.62
N PRO A 47 1.13 6.77 16.59
CA PRO A 47 0.38 7.03 15.37
C PRO A 47 -0.03 5.74 14.64
N PHE A 48 0.80 4.69 14.61
CA PHE A 48 0.44 3.40 14.00
C PHE A 48 -0.75 2.74 14.72
N LEU A 49 -0.75 2.74 16.06
CA LEU A 49 -1.87 2.23 16.85
C LEU A 49 -3.13 3.09 16.67
N LEU A 50 -3.01 4.42 16.62
CA LEU A 50 -4.16 5.30 16.37
C LEU A 50 -4.80 5.03 15.00
N VAL A 51 -3.98 4.84 13.97
CA VAL A 51 -4.44 4.47 12.63
C VAL A 51 -5.10 3.10 12.65
N ALA A 52 -4.48 2.11 13.30
CA ALA A 52 -5.06 0.77 13.44
C ALA A 52 -6.42 0.81 14.14
N LEU A 53 -6.53 1.53 15.26
CA LEU A 53 -7.78 1.69 16.01
C LEU A 53 -8.85 2.41 15.17
N HIS A 54 -8.48 3.42 14.38
CA HIS A 54 -9.41 4.07 13.46
C HIS A 54 -9.99 3.08 12.43
N PHE A 55 -9.13 2.24 11.82
CA PHE A 55 -9.57 1.23 10.86
C PHE A 55 -10.37 0.12 11.51
N VAL A 56 -10.00 -0.34 12.71
CA VAL A 56 -10.81 -1.27 13.51
C VAL A 56 -12.19 -0.69 13.77
N GLY A 57 -12.28 0.60 14.12
CA GLY A 57 -13.57 1.30 14.26
C GLY A 57 -14.42 1.30 13.00
N LYS A 58 -13.82 1.57 11.84
CA LYS A 58 -14.53 1.46 10.56
C LYS A 58 -14.96 0.04 10.22
N THR A 59 -14.16 -0.96 10.57
CA THR A 59 -14.54 -2.37 10.42
C THR A 59 -15.72 -2.69 11.31
N LEU A 60 -15.71 -2.28 12.58
CA LEU A 60 -16.85 -2.45 13.49
C LEU A 60 -18.15 -1.86 12.90
N GLU A 61 -18.10 -0.65 12.33
CA GLU A 61 -19.26 -0.03 11.64
C GLU A 61 -19.79 -0.90 10.49
N ARG A 62 -18.91 -1.48 9.67
CA ARG A 62 -19.33 -2.36 8.56
C ARG A 62 -20.07 -3.60 9.03
N TYR A 63 -19.80 -4.05 10.24
CA TYR A 63 -20.46 -5.21 10.86
C TYR A 63 -21.61 -4.82 11.81
N GLY A 64 -22.05 -3.56 11.80
CA GLY A 64 -23.22 -3.08 12.52
C GLY A 64 -22.97 -2.62 13.97
N TYR A 65 -21.71 -2.47 14.37
CA TYR A 65 -21.31 -1.92 15.68
C TYR A 65 -21.02 -0.41 15.59
N SER A 66 -21.02 0.29 16.72
CA SER A 66 -20.58 1.68 16.78
C SER A 66 -19.05 1.77 16.78
N ARG A 67 -18.47 2.89 16.30
CA ARG A 67 -17.03 3.15 16.47
C ARG A 67 -16.60 3.20 17.93
N GLU A 68 -17.51 3.61 18.82
CA GLU A 68 -17.21 3.69 20.26
C GLU A 68 -17.04 2.30 20.90
N ASP A 69 -17.54 1.26 20.24
CA ASP A 69 -17.44 -0.12 20.69
C ASP A 69 -16.01 -0.69 20.61
N ILE A 70 -15.04 0.07 20.08
CA ILE A 70 -13.60 -0.24 20.21
C ILE A 70 -13.22 -0.46 21.68
N LYS A 71 -13.81 0.28 22.63
CA LYS A 71 -13.52 0.10 24.06
C LYS A 71 -13.93 -1.27 24.58
N ARG A 72 -14.88 -1.94 23.91
CA ARG A 72 -15.39 -3.27 24.22
C ARG A 72 -14.93 -4.33 23.22
N LEU A 73 -13.87 -4.03 22.45
CA LEU A 73 -13.37 -4.90 21.38
C LEU A 73 -13.05 -6.32 21.86
N SER A 74 -12.48 -6.46 23.06
CA SER A 74 -12.18 -7.76 23.66
C SER A 74 -13.43 -8.61 23.88
N GLU A 75 -14.51 -8.01 24.37
CA GLU A 75 -15.80 -8.68 24.58
C GLU A 75 -16.46 -9.05 23.26
N ILE A 76 -16.39 -8.17 22.26
CA ILE A 76 -16.98 -8.40 20.93
C ILE A 76 -16.27 -9.55 20.23
N ILE A 77 -14.93 -9.54 20.24
CA ILE A 77 -14.13 -10.61 19.64
C ILE A 77 -14.42 -11.95 20.33
N GLU A 78 -14.54 -11.98 21.65
CA GLU A 78 -14.84 -13.20 22.39
C GLU A 78 -16.24 -13.76 22.06
N LYS A 79 -17.25 -12.89 21.91
CA LYS A 79 -18.62 -13.30 21.53
C LYS A 79 -18.75 -13.74 20.08
N THR A 80 -17.91 -13.20 19.20
CA THR A 80 -17.99 -13.42 17.75
C THR A 80 -16.94 -14.39 17.22
N HIS A 81 -16.08 -14.92 18.10
CA HIS A 81 -15.01 -15.83 17.75
C HIS A 81 -15.51 -17.06 16.99
N GLY A 82 -14.95 -17.32 15.81
CA GLY A 82 -15.31 -18.45 14.96
C GLY A 82 -16.66 -18.33 14.21
N ARG A 83 -17.46 -17.30 14.49
CA ARG A 83 -18.77 -17.09 13.84
C ARG A 83 -18.76 -16.00 12.79
N LEU A 84 -17.90 -15.00 12.95
CA LEU A 84 -17.77 -13.84 12.06
C LEU A 84 -16.34 -13.71 11.57
N TYR A 85 -16.16 -13.09 10.39
CA TYR A 85 -14.85 -12.69 9.88
C TYR A 85 -14.28 -11.46 10.59
N LEU A 86 -15.12 -10.73 11.36
CA LEU A 86 -14.74 -9.52 12.10
C LEU A 86 -13.51 -9.70 12.99
N PRO A 87 -13.39 -10.72 13.87
CA PRO A 87 -12.18 -10.91 14.65
C PRO A 87 -10.92 -11.06 13.80
N LYS A 88 -10.99 -11.79 12.68
CA LYS A 88 -9.86 -11.96 11.76
C LYS A 88 -9.48 -10.65 11.08
N GLU A 89 -10.44 -9.84 10.65
CA GLU A 89 -10.17 -8.52 10.07
C GLU A 89 -9.53 -7.58 11.08
N VAL A 90 -10.04 -7.54 12.32
CA VAL A 90 -9.45 -6.76 13.40
C VAL A 90 -8.02 -7.21 13.68
N PHE A 91 -7.79 -8.53 13.73
CA PHE A 91 -6.46 -9.11 13.90
C PHE A 91 -5.49 -8.65 12.81
N ASN A 92 -5.91 -8.73 11.55
CA ASN A 92 -5.09 -8.32 10.41
C ASN A 92 -4.78 -6.82 10.46
N ILE A 93 -5.76 -5.96 10.75
CA ILE A 93 -5.54 -4.50 10.82
C ILE A 93 -4.48 -4.14 11.87
N VAL A 94 -4.58 -4.71 13.07
CA VAL A 94 -3.61 -4.45 14.15
C VAL A 94 -2.26 -5.11 13.85
N GLY A 95 -2.27 -6.34 13.35
CA GLY A 95 -1.07 -7.08 12.98
C GLY A 95 -0.28 -6.36 11.88
N ASP A 96 -0.94 -5.92 10.82
CA ASP A 96 -0.35 -5.16 9.72
C ASP A 96 0.26 -3.86 10.24
N ALA A 97 -0.46 -3.11 11.09
CA ALA A 97 0.07 -1.89 11.68
C ALA A 97 1.33 -2.12 12.52
N LEU A 98 1.40 -3.22 13.28
CA LEU A 98 2.59 -3.60 14.04
C LEU A 98 3.75 -4.04 13.14
N ILE A 99 3.46 -4.72 12.02
CA ILE A 99 4.48 -5.07 11.02
C ILE A 99 5.05 -3.80 10.38
N PHE A 100 4.20 -2.86 9.94
CA PHE A 100 4.64 -1.59 9.38
C PHE A 100 5.42 -0.75 10.39
N TRP A 101 4.97 -0.69 11.64
CA TRP A 101 5.72 -0.03 12.72
C TRP A 101 7.11 -0.65 12.87
N GLY A 102 7.23 -1.97 12.88
CA GLY A 102 8.51 -2.65 13.03
C GLY A 102 9.47 -2.41 11.85
N LEU A 103 8.94 -2.34 10.63
CA LEU A 103 9.70 -1.93 9.43
C LEU A 103 10.20 -0.49 9.54
N PHE A 104 9.32 0.45 9.92
CA PHE A 104 9.70 1.84 10.12
C PHE A 104 10.73 2.01 11.24
N ALA A 105 10.57 1.29 12.34
CA ALA A 105 11.50 1.28 13.45
C ALA A 105 12.86 0.68 13.05
N TRP A 106 12.87 -0.34 12.18
CA TRP A 106 14.11 -0.87 11.60
C TRP A 106 14.85 0.20 10.78
N VAL A 107 14.14 0.92 9.89
CA VAL A 107 14.75 2.02 9.12
C VAL A 107 15.30 3.10 10.04
N LEU A 108 14.55 3.47 11.08
CA LEU A 108 14.98 4.46 12.06
C LEU A 108 16.27 4.06 12.78
N LEU A 109 16.37 2.79 13.18
CA LEU A 109 17.57 2.29 13.83
C LEU A 109 18.74 2.14 12.86
N ALA A 110 18.50 1.77 11.61
CA ALA A 110 19.55 1.65 10.60
C ALA A 110 20.22 3.00 10.30
N THR A 111 19.49 4.11 10.39
CA THR A 111 20.01 5.47 10.15
C THR A 111 20.68 6.10 11.36
N GLY A 112 20.45 5.59 12.58
CA GLY A 112 21.03 6.13 13.82
C GLY A 112 20.44 7.45 14.33
N ASP A 113 19.97 8.33 13.44
CA ASP A 113 19.28 9.58 13.76
C ASP A 113 17.75 9.45 13.62
N PRO A 114 16.94 9.82 14.64
CA PRO A 114 15.48 9.69 14.59
C PRO A 114 14.79 10.48 13.47
N ILE A 115 15.29 11.67 13.14
CA ILE A 115 14.66 12.54 12.13
C ILE A 115 14.96 11.98 10.74
N MET A 116 16.22 11.66 10.46
CA MET A 116 16.62 11.02 9.21
C MET A 116 16.01 9.64 9.06
N GLY A 117 15.83 8.90 10.16
CA GLY A 117 15.14 7.62 10.17
C GLY A 117 13.66 7.72 9.79
N LEU A 118 12.97 8.71 10.34
CA LEU A 118 11.59 8.99 9.97
C LEU A 118 11.48 9.40 8.49
N LEU A 119 12.34 10.33 8.04
CA LEU A 119 12.36 10.80 6.66
C LEU A 119 12.70 9.66 5.68
N SER A 120 13.64 8.79 6.04
CA SER A 120 14.04 7.62 5.27
C SER A 120 12.91 6.60 5.18
N GLY A 121 12.20 6.35 6.28
CA GLY A 121 11.01 5.50 6.27
C GLY A 121 9.93 6.06 5.34
N VAL A 122 9.61 7.35 5.47
CA VAL A 122 8.65 8.03 4.58
C VAL A 122 9.11 7.95 3.12
N ALA A 123 10.40 8.16 2.86
CA ALA A 123 10.95 8.12 1.52
C ALA A 123 10.84 6.73 0.89
N MET A 124 11.23 5.68 1.62
CA MET A 124 11.08 4.30 1.20
C MET A 124 9.64 3.97 0.80
N PHE A 125 8.65 4.33 1.64
CA PHE A 125 7.24 4.08 1.31
C PHE A 125 6.74 4.94 0.14
N ALA A 126 7.17 6.18 0.04
CA ALA A 126 6.82 7.05 -1.09
C ALA A 126 7.33 6.48 -2.41
N GLU A 127 8.55 5.95 -2.44
CA GLU A 127 9.11 5.28 -3.62
C GLU A 127 8.34 4.02 -3.97
N ILE A 128 8.10 3.13 -2.99
CA ILE A 128 7.32 1.90 -3.19
C ILE A 128 5.94 2.23 -3.76
N PHE A 129 5.22 3.19 -3.18
CA PHE A 129 3.89 3.57 -3.65
C PHE A 129 3.92 4.26 -5.01
N ALA A 130 4.98 4.99 -5.35
CA ALA A 130 5.14 5.55 -6.69
C ALA A 130 5.26 4.43 -7.75
N PHE A 131 5.92 3.32 -7.42
CA PHE A 131 6.01 2.14 -8.30
C PHE A 131 4.71 1.32 -8.39
N PHE A 132 3.74 1.50 -7.48
CA PHE A 132 2.48 0.76 -7.51
C PHE A 132 1.63 1.06 -8.76
N VAL A 133 1.92 2.12 -9.51
CA VAL A 133 1.35 2.35 -10.83
C VAL A 133 1.61 1.16 -11.78
N LEU A 134 2.82 0.60 -11.75
CA LEU A 134 3.17 -0.59 -12.53
C LEU A 134 2.42 -1.83 -12.01
N LEU A 135 2.31 -1.97 -10.69
CA LEU A 135 1.57 -3.07 -10.07
C LEU A 135 0.08 -3.06 -10.46
N ILE A 136 -0.53 -1.88 -10.54
CA ILE A 136 -1.90 -1.73 -11.06
C ILE A 136 -1.99 -2.22 -12.50
N SER A 137 -1.02 -1.87 -13.35
CA SER A 137 -1.01 -2.37 -14.73
C SER A 137 -0.93 -3.90 -14.76
N MET A 138 -0.07 -4.52 -13.93
CA MET A 138 0.00 -5.98 -13.82
C MET A 138 -1.34 -6.59 -13.38
N PHE A 139 -2.01 -5.99 -12.40
CA PHE A 139 -3.32 -6.43 -11.95
C PHE A 139 -4.39 -6.29 -13.05
N ILE A 140 -4.30 -5.23 -13.87
CA ILE A 140 -5.14 -5.07 -15.04
C ILE A 140 -4.90 -6.23 -16.02
N TRP A 141 -3.66 -6.53 -16.38
CA TRP A 141 -3.33 -7.56 -17.38
C TRP A 141 -3.77 -8.96 -16.95
N VAL A 142 -3.54 -9.32 -15.68
CA VAL A 142 -3.74 -10.68 -15.19
C VAL A 142 -5.18 -10.93 -14.77
N ILE A 143 -5.87 -9.94 -14.21
CA ILE A 143 -7.17 -10.14 -13.58
C ILE A 143 -8.26 -9.35 -14.29
N ILE A 144 -8.14 -8.02 -14.35
CA ILE A 144 -9.25 -7.17 -14.80
C ILE A 144 -9.52 -7.34 -16.28
N PHE A 145 -8.47 -7.43 -17.11
CA PHE A 145 -8.59 -7.54 -18.55
C PHE A 145 -9.22 -8.86 -19.00
N PRO A 146 -8.73 -10.05 -18.58
CA PRO A 146 -9.37 -11.32 -18.93
C PRO A 146 -10.83 -11.37 -18.47
N HIS A 147 -11.10 -10.91 -17.25
CA HIS A 147 -12.46 -10.86 -16.71
C HIS A 147 -13.36 -9.90 -17.51
N SER A 148 -12.84 -8.75 -17.93
CA SER A 148 -13.60 -7.77 -18.73
C SER A 148 -13.90 -8.29 -20.13
N LEU A 149 -12.92 -8.92 -20.79
CA LEU A 149 -13.13 -9.57 -22.09
C LEU A 149 -14.16 -10.69 -22.02
N TYR A 150 -14.04 -11.57 -21.02
CA TYR A 150 -15.00 -12.66 -20.81
C TYR A 150 -16.44 -12.11 -20.67
N ARG A 151 -16.64 -11.07 -19.84
CA ARG A 151 -17.96 -10.45 -19.68
C ARG A 151 -18.45 -9.85 -21.00
N LEU A 152 -17.62 -9.10 -21.72
CA LEU A 152 -17.99 -8.50 -23.00
C LEU A 152 -18.42 -9.55 -24.03
N PHE A 153 -17.69 -10.66 -24.15
CA PHE A 153 -18.00 -11.74 -25.10
C PHE A 153 -19.22 -12.57 -24.69
N THR A 154 -19.50 -12.71 -23.40
CA THR A 154 -20.73 -13.34 -22.89
C THR A 154 -21.94 -12.39 -22.87
N GLY A 155 -21.78 -11.19 -23.43
CA GLY A 155 -22.85 -10.21 -23.54
C GLY A 155 -23.20 -9.52 -22.22
N ARG A 156 -22.32 -9.56 -21.23
CA ARG A 156 -22.42 -8.82 -19.97
C ARG A 156 -21.54 -7.58 -20.02
N GLU A 157 -21.95 -6.52 -19.33
CA GLU A 157 -21.07 -5.35 -19.16
C GLU A 157 -19.93 -5.70 -18.20
N PRO A 158 -18.73 -5.11 -18.32
CA PRO A 158 -17.65 -5.25 -17.33
C PRO A 158 -18.08 -4.84 -15.92
N SER A 159 -17.40 -5.35 -14.90
CA SER A 159 -17.74 -4.98 -13.51
C SER A 159 -17.33 -3.54 -13.23
N ARG A 160 -18.31 -2.70 -12.91
CA ARG A 160 -18.10 -1.29 -12.58
C ARG A 160 -17.23 -1.11 -11.34
N ASP A 161 -17.49 -1.90 -10.30
CA ASP A 161 -16.76 -1.79 -9.04
C ASP A 161 -15.27 -2.06 -9.23
N PHE A 162 -14.92 -3.09 -10.01
CA PHE A 162 -13.52 -3.39 -10.33
C PHE A 162 -12.85 -2.30 -11.19
N LEU A 163 -13.57 -1.74 -12.17
CA LEU A 163 -13.03 -0.70 -13.05
C LEU A 163 -12.90 0.67 -12.39
N ILE A 164 -13.75 0.98 -11.41
CA ILE A 164 -13.68 2.23 -10.64
C ILE A 164 -12.64 2.12 -9.54
N GLU A 165 -12.62 1.03 -8.78
CA GLU A 165 -11.77 0.95 -7.58
C GLU A 165 -10.29 0.85 -7.97
N VAL A 166 -9.91 0.01 -8.94
CA VAL A 166 -8.50 -0.27 -9.23
C VAL A 166 -7.92 0.64 -10.34
N PRO A 167 -8.35 0.55 -11.62
CA PRO A 167 -7.76 1.36 -12.70
C PRO A 167 -7.96 2.87 -12.57
N ILE A 168 -9.00 3.31 -11.87
CA ILE A 168 -9.33 4.73 -11.70
C ILE A 168 -8.86 5.21 -10.34
N LYS A 169 -9.50 4.79 -9.25
CA LYS A 169 -9.31 5.39 -7.93
C LYS A 169 -7.93 5.08 -7.33
N GLN A 170 -7.53 3.81 -7.25
CA GLN A 170 -6.20 3.45 -6.73
C GLN A 170 -5.08 3.99 -7.61
N ASN A 171 -5.25 3.92 -8.94
CA ASN A 171 -4.28 4.47 -9.90
C ASN A 171 -4.06 5.97 -9.67
N LEU A 172 -5.13 6.76 -9.56
CA LEU A 172 -5.02 8.19 -9.30
C LEU A 172 -4.30 8.52 -8.00
N ILE A 173 -4.50 7.72 -6.94
CA ILE A 173 -3.80 7.90 -5.66
C ILE A 173 -2.30 7.69 -5.85
N TYR A 174 -1.87 6.58 -6.47
CA TYR A 174 -0.45 6.31 -6.68
C TYR A 174 0.19 7.28 -7.67
N THR A 175 -0.55 7.73 -8.68
CA THR A 175 -0.10 8.79 -9.60
C THR A 175 0.10 10.11 -8.88
N ALA A 176 -0.78 10.49 -7.96
CA ALA A 176 -0.60 11.68 -7.15
C ALA A 176 0.67 11.60 -6.28
N ILE A 177 0.95 10.42 -5.70
CA ILE A 177 2.19 10.16 -4.96
C ILE A 177 3.41 10.28 -5.87
N LEU A 178 3.39 9.63 -7.05
CA LEU A 178 4.47 9.73 -8.04
C LEU A 178 4.74 11.18 -8.47
N VAL A 179 3.69 11.97 -8.72
CA VAL A 179 3.81 13.39 -9.06
C VAL A 179 4.39 14.18 -7.88
N ALA A 180 3.93 13.93 -6.66
CA ALA A 180 4.48 14.58 -5.46
C ALA A 180 5.97 14.27 -5.29
N VAL A 181 6.37 13.00 -5.44
CA VAL A 181 7.78 12.57 -5.40
C VAL A 181 8.60 13.29 -6.46
N ARG A 182 8.11 13.36 -7.71
CA ARG A 182 8.78 14.08 -8.80
C ARG A 182 8.95 15.56 -8.48
N LEU A 183 7.90 16.23 -7.99
CA LEU A 183 7.93 17.65 -7.66
C LEU A 183 8.91 17.91 -6.50
N ILE A 184 8.87 17.11 -5.44
CA ILE A 184 9.80 17.21 -4.32
C ILE A 184 11.22 17.00 -4.82
N ALA A 185 11.50 15.95 -5.58
CA ALA A 185 12.85 15.66 -6.08
C ALA A 185 13.43 16.74 -6.98
N LEU A 186 12.59 17.42 -7.78
CA LEU A 186 13.00 18.52 -8.65
C LEU A 186 13.26 19.83 -7.91
N HIS A 187 12.57 20.08 -6.79
CA HIS A 187 12.69 21.35 -6.04
C HIS A 187 13.51 21.21 -4.76
N SER A 188 13.74 19.99 -4.29
CA SER A 188 14.62 19.73 -3.16
C SER A 188 16.07 19.91 -3.60
N GLY A 189 16.83 20.67 -2.83
CA GLY A 189 18.30 20.73 -2.96
C GLY A 189 19.00 19.50 -2.38
N TYR A 190 18.26 18.44 -2.03
CA TYR A 190 18.84 17.26 -1.39
C TYR A 190 19.63 16.44 -2.43
N PRO A 191 20.89 16.09 -2.15
CA PRO A 191 21.75 15.36 -3.08
C PRO A 191 21.22 13.94 -3.30
N SER A 192 21.52 13.35 -4.46
CA SER A 192 21.36 11.90 -4.61
C SER A 192 22.44 11.23 -3.76
N GLY A 193 22.08 10.20 -3.01
CA GLY A 193 22.98 9.51 -2.09
C GLY A 193 22.50 8.10 -1.82
N ASP A 194 23.27 7.36 -1.02
CA ASP A 194 23.01 5.94 -0.68
C ASP A 194 22.00 5.78 0.46
N ASP A 195 21.47 6.88 1.00
CA ASP A 195 20.36 6.88 1.94
C ASP A 195 19.02 6.88 1.21
N PHE A 196 17.96 6.36 1.85
CA PHE A 196 16.63 6.24 1.24
C PHE A 196 16.04 7.57 0.74
N VAL A 197 16.37 8.70 1.38
CA VAL A 197 15.93 10.02 0.89
C VAL A 197 16.68 10.36 -0.39
N GLY A 198 18.00 10.15 -0.41
CA GLY A 198 18.85 10.29 -1.60
C GLY A 198 18.39 9.41 -2.78
N GLU A 199 18.04 8.15 -2.52
CA GLU A 199 17.47 7.22 -3.51
C GLU A 199 16.14 7.71 -4.06
N LEU A 200 15.21 8.14 -3.20
CA LEU A 200 13.93 8.72 -3.62
C LEU A 200 14.15 9.96 -4.50
N MET A 201 15.09 10.84 -4.13
CA MET A 201 15.40 12.02 -4.95
C MET A 201 16.02 11.62 -6.29
N ALA A 202 16.87 10.59 -6.32
CA ALA A 202 17.41 10.05 -7.56
C ALA A 202 16.30 9.47 -8.45
N PHE A 203 15.41 8.65 -7.88
CA PHE A 203 14.23 8.13 -8.56
C PHE A 203 13.36 9.25 -9.12
N GLY A 204 12.98 10.21 -8.27
CA GLY A 204 12.16 11.34 -8.65
C GLY A 204 12.84 12.20 -9.72
N ARG A 205 14.18 12.26 -9.79
CA ARG A 205 14.92 12.99 -10.85
C ARG A 205 15.05 12.22 -12.17
N LYS A 206 14.84 10.89 -12.21
CA LYS A 206 14.87 10.08 -13.44
C LYS A 206 13.67 10.40 -14.35
N THR A 207 13.85 11.39 -15.22
CA THR A 207 12.79 11.90 -16.11
C THR A 207 12.17 10.80 -16.98
N GLU A 208 12.99 9.91 -17.56
CA GLU A 208 12.49 8.83 -18.42
C GLU A 208 11.60 7.85 -17.66
N LEU A 209 12.08 7.31 -16.54
CA LEU A 209 11.32 6.36 -15.72
C LEU A 209 10.00 6.97 -15.21
N VAL A 210 10.05 8.19 -14.67
CA VAL A 210 8.84 8.88 -14.20
C VAL A 210 7.87 9.13 -15.35
N SER A 211 8.38 9.50 -16.53
CA SER A 211 7.54 9.68 -17.73
C SER A 211 6.84 8.37 -18.14
N LEU A 212 7.56 7.25 -18.18
CA LEU A 212 6.99 5.94 -18.51
C LEU A 212 5.95 5.49 -17.47
N LEU A 213 6.20 5.74 -16.17
CA LEU A 213 5.22 5.46 -15.12
C LEU A 213 3.96 6.34 -15.26
N LEU A 214 4.11 7.63 -15.58
CA LEU A 214 2.98 8.51 -15.84
C LEU A 214 2.18 8.09 -17.08
N GLU A 215 2.86 7.63 -18.13
CA GLU A 215 2.23 7.06 -19.33
C GLU A 215 1.43 5.80 -19.00
N LEU A 216 2.00 4.87 -18.22
CA LEU A 216 1.28 3.70 -17.70
C LEU A 216 0.05 4.11 -16.89
N SER A 217 0.18 5.08 -16.00
CA SER A 217 -0.95 5.63 -15.24
C SER A 217 -2.04 6.16 -16.16
N GLY A 218 -1.68 6.90 -17.22
CA GLY A 218 -2.61 7.39 -18.21
C GLY A 218 -3.36 6.26 -18.92
N LEU A 219 -2.65 5.20 -19.31
CA LEU A 219 -3.24 4.02 -19.92
C LEU A 219 -4.12 3.23 -18.95
N ASN A 220 -3.73 3.09 -17.68
CA ASN A 220 -4.56 2.47 -16.63
C ASN A 220 -5.90 3.20 -16.48
N PHE A 221 -5.85 4.53 -16.40
CA PHE A 221 -7.04 5.36 -16.30
C PHE A 221 -7.92 5.26 -17.54
N LEU A 222 -7.30 5.31 -18.74
CA LEU A 222 -7.99 5.14 -20.01
C LEU A 222 -8.67 3.77 -20.10
N PHE A 223 -7.99 2.70 -19.66
CA PHE A 223 -8.56 1.36 -19.57
C PHE A 223 -9.85 1.35 -18.73
N GLY A 224 -9.81 1.98 -17.55
CA GLY A 224 -10.98 2.12 -16.68
C GLY A 224 -12.16 2.82 -17.37
N ILE A 225 -11.91 3.98 -17.98
CA ILE A 225 -12.95 4.74 -18.70
C ILE A 225 -13.50 3.95 -19.89
N THR A 226 -12.63 3.38 -20.72
CA THR A 226 -13.05 2.60 -21.89
C THR A 226 -13.89 1.39 -21.47
N GLY A 227 -13.50 0.69 -20.39
CA GLY A 227 -14.27 -0.44 -19.86
C GLY A 227 -15.64 -0.04 -19.32
N LEU A 228 -15.77 1.15 -18.72
CA LEU A 228 -17.03 1.63 -18.13
C LEU A 228 -18.03 2.15 -19.17
N TYR A 229 -17.55 2.88 -20.18
CA TYR A 229 -18.41 3.62 -21.10
C TYR A 229 -18.47 3.02 -22.51
N GLY A 230 -17.42 2.31 -22.94
CA GLY A 230 -17.37 1.66 -24.25
C GLY A 230 -18.51 0.68 -24.53
N PRO A 231 -18.89 -0.22 -23.59
CA PRO A 231 -19.87 -1.28 -23.85
C PRO A 231 -21.23 -0.76 -24.30
N ARG A 232 -21.58 0.47 -23.91
CA ARG A 232 -22.85 1.15 -24.26
C ARG A 232 -23.00 1.38 -25.76
N LYS A 233 -21.89 1.58 -26.47
CA LYS A 233 -21.88 1.85 -27.91
C LYS A 233 -21.67 0.57 -28.72
N SER A 234 -20.65 -0.20 -28.39
CA SER A 234 -20.35 -1.48 -29.05
C SER A 234 -19.41 -2.32 -28.21
N ARG A 235 -19.85 -3.53 -27.85
CA ARG A 235 -19.04 -4.48 -27.08
C ARG A 235 -17.80 -4.96 -27.82
N LYS A 236 -17.91 -5.18 -29.14
CA LYS A 236 -16.78 -5.60 -29.99
C LYS A 236 -15.71 -4.52 -30.09
N LEU A 237 -16.12 -3.27 -30.32
CA LEU A 237 -15.17 -2.14 -30.34
C LEU A 237 -14.53 -1.90 -28.98
N THR A 238 -15.29 -2.10 -27.89
CA THR A 238 -14.75 -2.01 -26.53
C THR A 238 -13.68 -3.06 -26.28
N ALA A 239 -13.95 -4.31 -26.64
CA ALA A 239 -12.97 -5.40 -26.48
C ALA A 239 -11.69 -5.13 -27.27
N LEU A 240 -11.81 -4.63 -28.51
CA LEU A 240 -10.67 -4.22 -29.32
C LEU A 240 -9.88 -3.08 -28.65
N ALA A 241 -10.58 -2.02 -28.21
CA ALA A 241 -9.94 -0.87 -27.56
C ALA A 241 -9.21 -1.27 -26.27
N LEU A 242 -9.83 -2.08 -25.41
CA LEU A 242 -9.17 -2.60 -24.20
C LEU A 242 -7.93 -3.42 -24.54
N THR A 243 -7.98 -4.22 -25.61
CA THR A 243 -6.83 -5.02 -26.06
C THR A 243 -5.69 -4.13 -26.52
N VAL A 244 -5.99 -3.10 -27.32
CA VAL A 244 -4.98 -2.12 -27.76
C VAL A 244 -4.36 -1.39 -26.57
N ILE A 245 -5.16 -0.97 -25.59
CA ILE A 245 -4.65 -0.30 -24.38
C ILE A 245 -3.70 -1.24 -23.61
N VAL A 246 -4.05 -2.52 -23.45
CA VAL A 246 -3.17 -3.49 -22.76
C VAL A 246 -1.88 -3.74 -23.52
N ILE A 247 -1.92 -3.82 -24.86
CA ILE A 247 -0.71 -3.95 -25.68
C ILE A 247 0.20 -2.74 -25.48
N LEU A 248 -0.36 -1.52 -25.46
CA LEU A 248 0.40 -0.31 -25.18
C LEU A 248 0.98 -0.31 -23.77
N GLN A 249 0.23 -0.74 -22.76
CA GLN A 249 0.73 -0.87 -21.39
C GLN A 249 1.92 -1.84 -21.31
N LEU A 250 1.81 -3.01 -21.96
CA LEU A 250 2.88 -4.00 -22.01
C LEU A 250 4.13 -3.45 -22.73
N TRP A 251 3.94 -2.66 -23.78
CA TRP A 251 5.04 -1.98 -24.47
C TRP A 251 5.77 -0.97 -23.57
N VAL A 252 5.02 -0.13 -22.84
CA VAL A 252 5.62 0.84 -21.90
C VAL A 252 6.33 0.09 -20.76
N ALA A 253 5.72 -0.96 -20.22
CA ALA A 253 6.34 -1.78 -19.18
C ALA A 253 7.62 -2.49 -19.66
N TRP A 254 7.64 -2.95 -20.93
CA TRP A 254 8.84 -3.52 -21.53
C TRP A 254 10.00 -2.52 -21.53
N ARG A 255 9.74 -1.26 -21.91
CA ARG A 255 10.75 -0.19 -21.88
C ARG A 255 11.26 0.12 -20.46
N ILE A 256 10.40 -0.01 -19.45
CA ILE A 256 10.82 0.16 -18.05
C ILE A 256 11.80 -0.95 -17.62
N VAL A 257 11.56 -2.18 -18.06
CA VAL A 257 12.36 -3.36 -17.64
C VAL A 257 13.65 -3.52 -18.44
N PHE A 258 13.61 -3.27 -19.75
CA PHE A 258 14.71 -3.60 -20.67
C PHE A 258 15.46 -2.38 -21.24
N GLY A 259 14.99 -1.16 -20.97
CA GLY A 259 15.51 0.06 -21.60
C GLY A 259 15.13 0.16 -23.07
#